data_AF-A0AAX2IBE6-F1
#
_entry.id   AF-A0AAX2IBE6-F1
#
_cell.length_a   1.000
_cell.length_b   1.000
_cell.length_c   1.000
_cell.angle_alpha   90.00
_cell.angle_beta   90.00
_cell.angle_gamma   90.00
#
_symmetry.space_group_name_H-M   'P 1'
#
loop_
_entity.id
_entity.type
_entity.pdbx_description
1 polymer ?
#
loop_
_entity_poly.entity_id
_entity_poly.type
_entity_poly.pdbx_seq_one_letter_code
_entity_poly.pdbx_strand_id
1 'polypeptide(L)'
;MNNKTITAQERKNRSIAILQAQKVPYIEHLPFRYETEEVTPRDKKEVIERAVCSFASIMCALSISEGEYSEEDRVYAEDFLSEKYNALELLTPMEQQVIAGTISEAGAMNATWKYEAVWVLLWALGIVEELSFPNEICDCDLIMDTMGEFEGLDDFMAHTTLRPIEEILQALDLHYRYHWTTVNARIYGSDLAGLDEDIVMERRAGLEWLCCKGQENDNLTDTYNAWDYPELGT
;
A
#
# COMPACT_ATOMS: atom_id res chain seq x y z
N MET A 1 -1.23 24.20 -15.65
CA MET A 1 -1.40 23.26 -16.77
C MET A 1 -2.85 22.79 -16.72
N ASN A 2 -3.60 22.81 -17.82
CA ASN A 2 -4.95 22.24 -17.86
C ASN A 2 -4.82 20.72 -17.72
N ASN A 3 -4.91 20.18 -16.50
CA ASN A 3 -5.05 18.75 -16.31
C ASN A 3 -6.41 18.36 -16.89
N LYS A 4 -6.38 17.76 -18.07
CA LYS A 4 -7.56 17.12 -18.65
C LYS A 4 -7.88 15.95 -17.72
N THR A 5 -8.97 16.05 -16.96
CA THR A 5 -9.53 14.94 -16.19
C THR A 5 -9.68 13.75 -17.12
N ILE A 6 -9.11 12.61 -16.73
CA ILE A 6 -9.24 11.36 -17.47
C ILE A 6 -10.45 10.65 -16.87
N THR A 7 -11.36 10.18 -17.70
CA THR A 7 -12.54 9.44 -17.22
C THR A 7 -12.15 8.05 -16.72
N ALA A 8 -12.94 7.48 -15.82
CA ALA A 8 -12.75 6.10 -15.36
C ALA A 8 -12.76 5.09 -16.53
N GLN A 9 -13.58 5.37 -17.55
CA GLN A 9 -13.61 4.56 -18.77
C GLN A 9 -12.32 4.69 -19.61
N GLU A 10 -11.74 5.88 -19.72
CA GLU A 10 -10.44 6.05 -20.38
C GLU A 10 -9.31 5.36 -19.60
N ARG A 11 -9.30 5.43 -18.26
CA ARG A 11 -8.36 4.69 -17.41
C ARG A 11 -8.47 3.17 -17.63
N LYS A 12 -9.71 2.64 -17.63
CA LYS A 12 -10.01 1.24 -17.96
C LYS A 12 -9.41 0.82 -19.30
N ASN A 13 -9.59 1.62 -20.34
CA ASN A 13 -9.10 1.30 -21.67
C ASN A 13 -7.56 1.22 -21.70
N ARG A 14 -6.88 2.12 -21.00
CA ARG A 14 -5.42 2.11 -20.86
C ARG A 14 -4.93 0.87 -20.11
N SER A 15 -5.56 0.54 -18.99
CA SER A 15 -5.23 -0.67 -18.21
C SER A 15 -5.41 -1.93 -19.04
N ILE A 16 -6.50 -2.04 -19.81
CA ILE A 16 -6.71 -3.19 -20.72
C ILE A 16 -5.60 -3.28 -21.78
N ALA A 17 -5.16 -2.16 -22.35
CA ALA A 17 -4.06 -2.16 -23.31
C ALA A 17 -2.74 -2.64 -22.68
N ILE A 18 -2.47 -2.29 -21.42
CA ILE A 18 -1.31 -2.78 -20.65
C ILE A 18 -1.40 -4.29 -20.43
N LEU A 19 -2.56 -4.79 -19.97
CA LEU A 19 -2.80 -6.22 -19.75
C LEU A 19 -2.60 -7.03 -21.04
N GLN A 20 -3.12 -6.53 -22.17
CA GLN A 20 -2.91 -7.14 -23.48
C GLN A 20 -1.42 -7.21 -23.86
N ALA A 21 -0.66 -6.13 -23.63
CA ALA A 21 0.78 -6.11 -23.92
C ALA A 21 1.57 -7.09 -23.04
N GLN A 22 1.15 -7.26 -21.79
CA GLN A 22 1.74 -8.20 -20.83
C GLN A 22 1.21 -9.63 -20.98
N LYS A 23 0.20 -9.85 -21.84
CA LYS A 23 -0.49 -11.13 -22.03
C LYS A 23 -1.19 -11.64 -20.75
N VAL A 24 -1.63 -10.73 -19.89
CA VAL A 24 -2.43 -11.03 -18.71
C VAL A 24 -3.89 -11.19 -19.12
N PRO A 25 -4.57 -12.28 -18.73
CA PRO A 25 -6.00 -12.45 -18.96
C PRO A 25 -6.80 -11.29 -18.35
N TYR A 26 -7.86 -10.86 -19.02
CA TYR A 26 -8.76 -9.82 -18.50
C TYR A 26 -10.19 -10.07 -18.96
N ILE A 27 -11.15 -9.41 -18.33
CA ILE A 27 -12.56 -9.46 -18.72
C ILE A 27 -13.09 -8.08 -19.08
N GLU A 28 -13.68 -7.95 -20.26
CA GLU A 28 -14.11 -6.65 -20.79
C GLU A 28 -15.20 -5.99 -19.95
N HIS A 29 -16.06 -6.79 -19.30
CA HIS A 29 -17.18 -6.29 -18.52
C HIS A 29 -16.86 -6.05 -17.05
N LEU A 30 -15.59 -6.18 -16.60
CA LEU A 30 -15.21 -5.72 -15.27
C LEU A 30 -15.52 -4.21 -15.16
N PRO A 31 -16.35 -3.77 -14.21
CA PRO A 31 -16.66 -2.35 -14.06
C PRO A 31 -15.39 -1.51 -13.88
N PHE A 32 -15.42 -0.24 -14.27
CA PHE A 32 -14.40 0.70 -13.81
C PHE A 32 -14.57 0.95 -12.31
N ARG A 33 -13.52 1.39 -11.62
CA ARG A 33 -13.55 1.51 -10.16
C ARG A 33 -14.13 2.84 -9.67
N TYR A 34 -13.45 3.95 -9.95
CA TYR A 34 -13.83 5.29 -9.49
C TYR A 34 -13.66 6.33 -10.58
N GLU A 35 -14.58 7.28 -10.67
CA GLU A 35 -14.36 8.60 -11.27
C GLU A 35 -13.55 9.50 -10.33
N THR A 36 -12.91 10.52 -10.88
CA THR A 36 -12.03 11.41 -10.09
C THR A 36 -12.83 12.18 -9.03
N GLU A 37 -14.10 12.48 -9.29
CA GLU A 37 -15.00 13.17 -8.37
C GLU A 37 -15.59 12.26 -7.27
N GLU A 38 -15.43 10.93 -7.38
CA GLU A 38 -15.93 9.95 -6.40
C GLU A 38 -14.91 9.68 -5.28
N VAL A 39 -13.67 10.16 -5.44
CA VAL A 39 -12.57 9.90 -4.51
C VAL A 39 -12.20 11.12 -3.68
N THR A 40 -11.71 10.86 -2.48
CA THR A 40 -11.11 11.89 -1.62
C THR A 40 -9.65 11.53 -1.39
N PRO A 41 -8.70 12.22 -2.05
CA PRO A 41 -7.29 11.89 -1.92
C PRO A 41 -6.74 12.20 -0.52
N ARG A 42 -5.80 11.38 -0.07
CA ARG A 42 -4.93 11.66 1.07
C ARG A 42 -3.98 12.80 0.73
N ASP A 43 -3.71 13.66 1.69
CA ASP A 43 -2.67 14.66 1.54
C ASP A 43 -1.28 14.05 1.80
N LYS A 44 -0.25 14.78 1.37
CA LYS A 44 1.14 14.30 1.44
C LYS A 44 1.60 13.96 2.86
N LYS A 45 1.14 14.72 3.85
CA LYS A 45 1.50 14.49 5.25
C LYS A 45 0.92 13.15 5.71
N GLU A 46 -0.35 12.91 5.42
CA GLU A 46 -1.01 11.63 5.75
C GLU A 46 -0.28 10.44 5.11
N VAL A 47 0.17 10.56 3.85
CA VAL A 47 0.91 9.49 3.16
C VAL A 47 2.22 9.17 3.85
N ILE A 48 2.98 10.18 4.28
CA ILE A 48 4.24 9.98 5.01
C ILE A 48 3.96 9.35 6.38
N GLU A 49 3.02 9.90 7.14
CA GLU A 49 2.61 9.37 8.45
C GLU A 49 2.19 7.90 8.35
N ARG A 50 1.48 7.52 7.28
CA ARG A 50 1.10 6.13 7.11
C ARG A 50 2.29 5.23 6.79
N ALA A 51 3.16 5.67 5.88
CA ALA A 51 4.35 4.92 5.50
C ALA A 51 5.28 4.64 6.69
N VAL A 52 5.50 5.62 7.56
CA VAL A 52 6.39 5.46 8.74
C VAL A 52 5.78 4.55 9.81
N CYS A 53 4.47 4.64 10.07
CA CYS A 53 3.78 3.73 10.98
C CYS A 53 3.86 2.28 10.52
N SER A 54 3.55 2.04 9.25
CA SER A 54 3.59 0.68 8.71
C SER A 54 5.02 0.16 8.65
N PHE A 55 6.01 1.01 8.33
CA PHE A 55 7.43 0.64 8.42
C PHE A 55 7.83 0.20 9.84
N ALA A 56 7.52 1.00 10.86
CA ALA A 56 7.84 0.65 12.25
C ALA A 56 7.19 -0.66 12.70
N SER A 57 5.93 -0.89 12.29
CA SER A 57 5.24 -2.16 12.51
C SER A 57 5.93 -3.32 11.80
N ILE A 58 6.32 -3.16 10.53
CA ILE A 58 7.02 -4.18 9.74
C ILE A 58 8.36 -4.57 10.41
N MET A 59 9.11 -3.62 10.96
CA MET A 59 10.37 -3.92 11.66
C MET A 59 10.14 -4.85 12.83
N CYS A 60 9.16 -4.53 13.68
CA CYS A 60 8.77 -5.42 14.78
C CYS A 60 8.25 -6.77 14.27
N ALA A 61 7.46 -6.78 13.19
CA ALA A 61 6.92 -8.01 12.60
C ALA A 61 8.02 -8.96 12.11
N LEU A 62 9.08 -8.43 11.48
CA LEU A 62 10.25 -9.22 11.08
C LEU A 62 10.91 -9.85 12.29
N SER A 63 11.26 -9.07 13.32
CA SER A 63 11.87 -9.59 14.55
C SER A 63 11.00 -10.65 15.23
N ILE A 64 9.67 -10.49 15.22
CA ILE A 64 8.73 -11.50 15.76
C ILE A 64 8.78 -12.79 14.93
N SER A 65 8.76 -12.67 13.61
CA SER A 65 8.76 -13.82 12.70
C SER A 65 10.05 -14.63 12.77
N GLU A 66 11.16 -13.99 13.13
CA GLU A 66 12.47 -14.63 13.31
C GLU A 66 12.66 -15.16 14.74
N GLY A 67 11.75 -14.84 15.66
CA GLY A 67 11.84 -15.20 17.08
C GLY A 67 12.90 -14.39 17.85
N GLU A 68 13.28 -13.22 17.32
CA GLU A 68 14.32 -12.34 17.86
C GLU A 68 13.74 -11.08 18.54
N TYR A 69 12.42 -10.90 18.49
CA TYR A 69 11.74 -9.73 19.06
C TYR A 69 12.02 -9.50 20.56
N SER A 70 12.28 -8.24 20.88
CA SER A 70 12.70 -7.78 22.20
C SER A 70 12.02 -6.46 22.59
N GLU A 71 12.23 -6.02 23.83
CA GLU A 71 11.81 -4.68 24.28
C GLU A 71 12.53 -3.56 23.52
N GLU A 72 13.75 -3.81 23.03
CA GLU A 72 14.52 -2.82 22.27
C GLU A 72 13.85 -2.51 20.91
N ASP A 73 13.31 -3.52 20.23
CA ASP A 73 12.55 -3.34 18.98
C ASP A 73 11.33 -2.44 19.19
N ARG A 74 10.60 -2.69 20.28
CA ARG A 74 9.42 -1.89 20.66
C ARG A 74 9.80 -0.44 20.94
N VAL A 75 10.81 -0.23 21.79
CA VAL A 75 11.26 1.12 22.16
C VAL A 75 11.74 1.86 20.91
N TYR A 76 12.50 1.20 20.05
CA TYR A 76 12.93 1.78 18.78
C TYR A 76 11.74 2.22 17.92
N ALA A 77 10.73 1.36 17.76
CA ALA A 77 9.54 1.69 16.98
C ALA A 77 8.74 2.85 17.61
N GLU A 78 8.56 2.85 18.93
CA GLU A 78 7.85 3.91 19.66
C GLU A 78 8.60 5.26 19.57
N ASP A 79 9.92 5.28 19.73
CA ASP A 79 10.76 6.48 19.62
C ASP A 79 10.82 6.99 18.17
N PHE A 80 11.01 6.09 17.20
CA PHE A 80 10.98 6.42 15.77
C PHE A 80 9.66 7.11 15.40
N LEU A 81 8.53 6.64 15.90
CA LEU A 81 7.24 7.26 15.58
C LEU A 81 6.96 8.52 16.39
N SER A 82 7.29 8.55 17.67
CA SER A 82 6.96 9.67 18.55
C SER A 82 7.92 10.85 18.39
N GLU A 83 9.23 10.62 18.35
CA GLU A 83 10.24 11.67 18.32
C GLU A 83 10.46 12.24 16.91
N LYS A 84 10.48 11.37 15.89
CA LYS A 84 10.84 11.75 14.52
C LYS A 84 9.65 12.23 13.68
N TYR A 85 8.47 11.62 13.88
CA TYR A 85 7.30 11.85 13.04
C TYR A 85 6.03 12.29 13.78
N ASN A 86 6.00 12.22 15.11
CA ASN A 86 4.80 12.48 15.92
C ASN A 86 3.57 11.68 15.42
N ALA A 87 3.79 10.41 15.08
CA ALA A 87 2.82 9.54 14.39
C ALA A 87 2.36 8.33 15.23
N LEU A 88 2.81 8.21 16.49
CA LEU A 88 2.51 7.05 17.34
C LEU A 88 1.01 6.79 17.51
N GLU A 89 0.22 7.85 17.68
CA GLU A 89 -1.24 7.78 17.85
C GLU A 89 -2.00 7.42 16.54
N LEU A 90 -1.30 7.29 15.42
CA LEU A 90 -1.87 6.96 14.11
C LEU A 90 -1.77 5.47 13.78
N LEU A 91 -1.16 4.67 14.67
CA LEU A 91 -1.06 3.22 14.49
C LEU A 91 -2.44 2.57 14.45
N THR A 92 -2.62 1.64 13.51
CA THR A 92 -3.83 0.80 13.47
C THR A 92 -3.85 -0.19 14.64
N PRO A 93 -5.02 -0.78 14.98
CA PRO A 93 -5.11 -1.84 15.98
C PRO A 93 -4.17 -3.03 15.71
N MET A 94 -3.91 -3.38 14.44
CA MET A 94 -2.96 -4.44 14.12
C MET A 94 -1.52 -3.98 14.35
N GLU A 95 -1.15 -2.79 13.87
CA GLU A 95 0.19 -2.23 14.06
C GLU A 95 0.53 -2.05 15.55
N GLN A 96 -0.44 -1.64 16.38
CA GLN A 96 -0.29 -1.58 17.84
C GLN A 96 -0.01 -2.97 18.44
N GLN A 97 -0.69 -4.02 17.98
CA GLN A 97 -0.45 -5.39 18.47
C GLN A 97 0.94 -5.91 18.07
N VAL A 98 1.37 -5.60 16.85
CA VAL A 98 2.69 -5.94 16.32
C VAL A 98 3.78 -5.24 17.13
N ILE A 99 3.70 -3.92 17.31
CA ILE A 99 4.67 -3.14 18.10
C ILE A 99 4.64 -3.53 19.58
N ALA A 100 3.50 -3.99 20.11
CA ALA A 100 3.43 -4.51 21.47
C ALA A 100 3.98 -5.95 21.61
N GLY A 101 4.28 -6.65 20.50
CA GLY A 101 4.69 -8.06 20.51
C GLY A 101 3.59 -9.02 20.97
N THR A 102 2.33 -8.63 20.83
CA THR A 102 1.17 -9.41 21.28
C THR A 102 0.49 -10.18 20.15
N ILE A 103 0.87 -9.90 18.91
CA ILE A 103 0.40 -10.62 17.73
C ILE A 103 1.00 -12.03 17.65
N SER A 104 0.31 -12.95 16.97
CA SER A 104 0.87 -14.27 16.64
C SER A 104 1.97 -14.19 15.58
N GLU A 105 2.86 -15.18 15.52
CA GLU A 105 3.89 -15.32 14.48
C GLU A 105 3.31 -15.29 13.05
N ALA A 106 2.20 -16.00 12.81
CA ALA A 106 1.50 -15.96 11.52
C ALA A 106 0.94 -14.57 11.21
N GLY A 107 0.47 -13.84 12.23
CA GLY A 107 0.02 -12.46 12.08
C GLY A 107 1.17 -11.49 11.81
N ALA A 108 2.34 -11.71 12.41
CA ALA A 108 3.55 -10.97 12.10
C ALA A 108 3.99 -11.21 10.65
N MET A 109 4.01 -12.47 10.19
CA MET A 109 4.28 -12.80 8.79
C MET A 109 3.31 -12.06 7.85
N ASN A 110 2.01 -12.04 8.15
CA ASN A 110 1.04 -11.26 7.38
C ASN A 110 1.33 -9.75 7.41
N ALA A 111 1.72 -9.19 8.55
CA ALA A 111 2.06 -7.77 8.67
C ALA A 111 3.29 -7.38 7.81
N THR A 112 4.24 -8.30 7.57
CA THR A 112 5.41 -8.01 6.71
C THR A 112 5.03 -7.74 5.26
N TRP A 113 3.92 -8.29 4.76
CA TRP A 113 3.43 -8.00 3.41
C TRP A 113 3.06 -6.52 3.19
N LYS A 114 2.87 -5.74 4.26
CA LYS A 114 2.68 -4.29 4.18
C LYS A 114 3.87 -3.55 3.55
N TYR A 115 5.02 -4.21 3.37
CA TYR A 115 6.10 -3.68 2.54
C TYR A 115 5.62 -3.29 1.13
N GLU A 116 4.72 -4.05 0.53
CA GLU A 116 4.17 -3.77 -0.81
C GLU A 116 3.22 -2.56 -0.80
N ALA A 117 2.45 -2.39 0.28
CA ALA A 117 1.64 -1.19 0.48
C ALA A 117 2.54 0.05 0.71
N VAL A 118 3.59 -0.07 1.53
CA VAL A 118 4.59 1.00 1.74
C VAL A 118 5.30 1.36 0.43
N TRP A 119 5.65 0.36 -0.38
CA TRP A 119 6.24 0.58 -1.71
C TRP A 119 5.37 1.48 -2.59
N VAL A 120 4.05 1.24 -2.57
CA VAL A 120 3.07 2.10 -3.25
C VAL A 120 3.04 3.52 -2.68
N LEU A 121 3.11 3.68 -1.36
CA LEU A 121 3.16 5.01 -0.74
C LEU A 121 4.43 5.76 -1.14
N LEU A 122 5.59 5.10 -1.17
CA LEU A 122 6.85 5.69 -1.63
C LEU A 122 6.83 6.03 -3.13
N TRP A 123 6.18 5.19 -3.95
CA TRP A 123 5.90 5.51 -5.34
C TRP A 123 5.04 6.77 -5.46
N ALA A 124 3.96 6.87 -4.67
CA ALA A 124 3.11 8.04 -4.65
C ALA A 124 3.86 9.30 -4.20
N LEU A 125 4.86 9.18 -3.32
CA LEU A 125 5.72 10.27 -2.87
C LEU A 125 6.86 10.62 -3.85
N GLY A 126 7.00 9.86 -4.94
CA GLY A 126 8.00 10.11 -5.99
C GLY A 126 9.39 9.56 -5.68
N ILE A 127 9.53 8.70 -4.66
CA ILE A 127 10.80 8.02 -4.33
C ILE A 127 10.98 6.80 -5.22
N VAL A 128 9.92 5.99 -5.36
CA VAL A 128 9.90 4.89 -6.32
C VAL A 128 9.44 5.42 -7.68
N GLU A 129 10.25 5.17 -8.71
CA GLU A 129 10.01 5.71 -10.06
C GLU A 129 8.78 5.07 -10.73
N GLU A 130 8.65 3.75 -10.63
CA GLU A 130 7.57 2.99 -11.26
C GLU A 130 7.08 1.82 -10.41
N LEU A 131 5.79 1.49 -10.55
CA LEU A 131 5.25 0.23 -10.05
C LEU A 131 5.42 -0.82 -11.14
N SER A 132 6.41 -1.69 -10.96
CA SER A 132 6.72 -2.80 -11.86
C SER A 132 5.57 -3.81 -11.93
N PHE A 133 5.66 -4.71 -12.91
CA PHE A 133 4.78 -5.88 -12.98
C PHE A 133 4.85 -6.64 -11.63
N PRO A 134 3.71 -7.01 -11.01
CA PRO A 134 3.71 -7.52 -9.65
C PRO A 134 3.99 -9.03 -9.63
N ASN A 135 5.23 -9.39 -9.93
CA ASN A 135 5.75 -10.78 -9.91
C ASN A 135 6.93 -10.97 -8.97
N GLU A 136 7.49 -9.88 -8.46
CA GLU A 136 8.66 -9.85 -7.59
C GLU A 136 8.39 -8.87 -6.44
N ILE A 137 8.81 -9.27 -5.24
CA ILE A 137 8.70 -8.44 -4.04
C ILE A 137 9.45 -7.11 -4.22
N CYS A 138 9.02 -6.09 -3.50
CA CYS A 138 9.62 -4.77 -3.54
C CYS A 138 11.07 -4.76 -3.03
N ASP A 139 11.79 -3.69 -3.35
CA ASP A 139 13.15 -3.48 -2.86
C ASP A 139 13.11 -3.04 -1.39
N CYS A 140 13.20 -4.01 -0.49
CA CYS A 140 13.19 -3.76 0.95
C CYS A 140 14.38 -2.88 1.38
N ASP A 141 15.55 -3.01 0.73
CA ASP A 141 16.73 -2.21 1.05
C ASP A 141 16.47 -0.73 0.74
N LEU A 142 15.83 -0.42 -0.40
CA LEU A 142 15.44 0.95 -0.72
C LEU A 142 14.45 1.52 0.32
N ILE A 143 13.50 0.71 0.81
CA ILE A 143 12.56 1.15 1.86
C ILE A 143 13.33 1.47 3.15
N MET A 144 14.24 0.59 3.56
CA MET A 144 15.07 0.78 4.76
C MET A 144 15.91 2.05 4.65
N ASP A 145 16.62 2.23 3.54
CA ASP A 145 17.46 3.40 3.26
C ASP A 145 16.63 4.69 3.29
N THR A 146 15.47 4.68 2.66
CA THR A 146 14.54 5.82 2.63
C THR A 146 14.12 6.25 4.04
N MET A 147 13.76 5.29 4.90
CA MET A 147 13.30 5.59 6.26
C MET A 147 14.43 6.09 7.18
N GLY A 148 15.67 5.70 6.88
CA GLY A 148 16.88 6.19 7.52
C GLY A 148 17.37 7.55 7.03
N GLU A 149 17.07 7.94 5.79
CA GLU A 149 17.59 9.15 5.14
C GLU A 149 17.04 10.45 5.74
N PHE A 150 15.73 10.52 5.97
CA PHE A 150 15.09 11.77 6.40
C PHE A 150 15.28 12.06 7.88
N GLU A 151 15.38 13.33 8.27
CA GLU A 151 15.51 13.72 9.70
C GLU A 151 14.17 13.69 10.45
N GLY A 152 13.04 13.80 9.75
CA GLY A 152 11.71 13.87 10.34
C GLY A 152 10.63 14.22 9.32
N LEU A 153 9.40 14.46 9.79
CA LEU A 153 8.25 14.73 8.91
C LEU A 153 8.48 15.94 7.98
N ASP A 154 8.98 17.06 8.51
CA ASP A 154 9.19 18.28 7.73
C ASP A 154 10.23 18.09 6.62
N ASP A 155 11.31 17.36 6.92
CA ASP A 155 12.37 17.04 5.98
C ASP A 155 11.88 16.08 4.87
N PHE A 156 11.14 15.04 5.26
CA PHE A 156 10.50 14.11 4.32
C PHE A 156 9.51 14.87 3.40
N MET A 157 8.70 15.78 3.96
CA MET A 157 7.81 16.63 3.18
C MET A 157 8.54 17.59 2.25
N ALA A 158 9.72 18.10 2.62
CA ALA A 158 10.47 19.04 1.78
C ALA A 158 11.07 18.36 0.55
N HIS A 159 11.44 17.08 0.66
CA HIS A 159 12.23 16.38 -0.36
C HIS A 159 11.44 15.44 -1.27
N THR A 160 10.16 15.22 -1.01
CA THR A 160 9.30 14.38 -1.85
C THR A 160 8.31 15.19 -2.69
N THR A 161 7.52 14.56 -3.57
CA THR A 161 6.38 15.21 -4.23
C THR A 161 5.28 14.20 -4.44
N LEU A 162 4.09 14.49 -3.91
CA LEU A 162 2.95 13.60 -4.08
C LEU A 162 2.50 13.63 -5.55
N ARG A 163 2.38 12.44 -6.15
CA ARG A 163 1.91 12.26 -7.52
C ARG A 163 0.49 12.80 -7.70
N PRO A 164 0.16 13.30 -8.91
CA PRO A 164 -1.21 13.69 -9.24
C PRO A 164 -2.18 12.53 -9.04
N ILE A 165 -3.39 12.83 -8.55
CA ILE A 165 -4.44 11.83 -8.33
C ILE A 165 -4.77 11.00 -9.57
N GLU A 166 -4.65 11.58 -10.76
CA GLU A 166 -4.88 10.85 -12.03
C GLU A 166 -3.88 9.72 -12.26
N GLU A 167 -2.62 9.86 -11.81
CA GLU A 167 -1.63 8.78 -11.87
C GLU A 167 -1.97 7.67 -10.87
N ILE A 168 -2.35 8.05 -9.65
CA ILE A 168 -2.75 7.12 -8.59
C ILE A 168 -3.98 6.31 -9.02
N LEU A 169 -5.02 6.97 -9.55
CA LEU A 169 -6.23 6.30 -10.05
C LEU A 169 -5.95 5.41 -11.26
N GLN A 170 -5.01 5.79 -12.12
CA GLN A 170 -4.60 4.95 -13.24
C GLN A 170 -3.89 3.68 -12.75
N ALA A 171 -3.00 3.79 -11.75
CA ALA A 171 -2.33 2.64 -11.14
C ALA A 171 -3.33 1.76 -10.38
N LEU A 172 -4.29 2.34 -9.67
CA LEU A 172 -5.35 1.62 -8.96
C LEU A 172 -6.21 0.80 -9.93
N ASP A 173 -6.65 1.40 -11.04
CA ASP A 173 -7.46 0.70 -12.05
C ASP A 173 -6.72 -0.50 -12.67
N LEU A 174 -5.39 -0.38 -12.84
CA LEU A 174 -4.54 -1.47 -13.31
C LEU A 174 -4.42 -2.60 -12.26
N HIS A 175 -4.13 -2.27 -11.00
CA HIS A 175 -4.00 -3.27 -9.92
C HIS A 175 -5.33 -3.94 -9.58
N TYR A 176 -6.46 -3.23 -9.70
CA TYR A 176 -7.79 -3.82 -9.60
C TYR A 176 -8.02 -4.92 -10.66
N ARG A 177 -7.47 -4.76 -11.87
CA ARG A 177 -7.57 -5.78 -12.94
C ARG A 177 -6.59 -6.93 -12.76
N TYR A 178 -5.36 -6.65 -12.29
CA TYR A 178 -4.48 -7.73 -11.87
C TYR A 178 -5.15 -8.57 -10.78
N HIS A 179 -5.76 -7.93 -9.79
CA HIS A 179 -6.42 -8.64 -8.69
C HIS A 179 -7.61 -9.47 -9.20
N TRP A 180 -8.42 -8.94 -10.13
CA TRP A 180 -9.43 -9.78 -10.79
C TRP A 180 -8.82 -11.03 -11.44
N THR A 181 -7.67 -10.90 -12.08
CA THR A 181 -6.98 -12.01 -12.75
C THR A 181 -6.53 -13.07 -11.75
N THR A 182 -5.92 -12.66 -10.63
CA THR A 182 -5.45 -13.58 -9.60
C THR A 182 -6.62 -14.30 -8.92
N VAL A 183 -7.70 -13.58 -8.60
CA VAL A 183 -8.93 -14.16 -8.04
C VAL A 183 -9.57 -15.15 -9.01
N ASN A 184 -9.66 -14.80 -10.29
CA ASN A 184 -10.21 -15.69 -11.32
C ASN A 184 -9.36 -16.95 -11.45
N ALA A 185 -8.03 -16.81 -11.45
CA ALA A 185 -7.10 -17.94 -11.49
C ALA A 185 -7.25 -18.86 -10.27
N ARG A 186 -7.36 -18.30 -9.07
CA ARG A 186 -7.60 -19.07 -7.84
C ARG A 186 -8.93 -19.82 -7.86
N ILE A 187 -10.02 -19.20 -8.32
CA ILE A 187 -11.36 -19.82 -8.35
C ILE A 187 -11.45 -20.96 -9.37
N TYR A 188 -10.87 -20.77 -10.56
CA TYR A 188 -11.01 -21.71 -11.68
C TYR A 188 -9.78 -22.60 -11.89
N GLY A 189 -8.73 -22.46 -11.07
CA GLY A 189 -7.49 -23.22 -11.17
C GLY A 189 -6.69 -22.93 -12.46
N SER A 190 -6.77 -21.70 -12.97
CA SER A 190 -5.99 -21.28 -14.15
C SER A 190 -4.64 -20.66 -13.76
N ASP A 191 -3.80 -20.40 -14.76
CA ASP A 191 -2.51 -19.72 -14.58
C ASP A 191 -2.70 -18.29 -14.05
N LEU A 192 -1.84 -17.87 -13.12
CA LEU A 192 -1.74 -16.49 -12.59
C LEU A 192 -1.14 -15.51 -13.60
N ALA A 193 -0.71 -16.00 -14.77
CA ALA A 193 -0.05 -15.20 -15.80
C ALA A 193 1.22 -14.51 -15.29
N GLY A 194 1.93 -15.18 -14.37
CA GLY A 194 3.14 -14.68 -13.73
C GLY A 194 2.91 -13.64 -12.64
N LEU A 195 1.67 -13.32 -12.28
CA LEU A 195 1.35 -12.44 -11.15
C LEU A 195 1.55 -13.17 -9.82
N ASP A 196 1.95 -12.41 -8.81
CA ASP A 196 1.85 -12.81 -7.41
C ASP A 196 0.61 -12.15 -6.77
N GLU A 197 -0.28 -12.97 -6.20
CA GLU A 197 -1.55 -12.48 -5.68
C GLU A 197 -1.40 -11.61 -4.44
N ASP A 198 -0.47 -11.94 -3.55
CA ASP A 198 -0.27 -11.21 -2.30
C ASP A 198 0.32 -9.83 -2.59
N ILE A 199 1.27 -9.75 -3.53
CA ILE A 199 1.83 -8.47 -4.03
C ILE A 199 0.73 -7.60 -4.66
N VAL A 200 -0.09 -8.19 -5.53
CA VAL A 200 -1.18 -7.47 -6.20
C VAL A 200 -2.19 -6.91 -5.20
N MET A 201 -2.56 -7.71 -4.21
CA MET A 201 -3.52 -7.35 -3.18
C MET A 201 -3.00 -6.18 -2.31
N GLU A 202 -1.78 -6.28 -1.79
CA GLU A 202 -1.21 -5.24 -0.93
C GLU A 202 -0.93 -3.94 -1.67
N ARG A 203 -0.42 -4.00 -2.92
CA ARG A 203 -0.26 -2.81 -3.74
C ARG A 203 -1.62 -2.16 -4.04
N ARG A 204 -2.66 -2.95 -4.33
CA ARG A 204 -4.02 -2.42 -4.52
C ARG A 204 -4.52 -1.74 -3.25
N ALA A 205 -4.31 -2.33 -2.07
CA ALA A 205 -4.74 -1.76 -0.80
C ALA A 205 -4.08 -0.39 -0.53
N GLY A 206 -2.76 -0.29 -0.76
CA GLY A 206 -2.05 0.99 -0.69
C GLY A 206 -2.62 2.03 -1.64
N LEU A 207 -2.95 1.64 -2.88
CA LEU A 207 -3.53 2.52 -3.90
C LEU A 207 -4.95 2.97 -3.54
N GLU A 208 -5.78 2.08 -2.99
CA GLU A 208 -7.12 2.43 -2.52
C GLU A 208 -7.04 3.39 -1.34
N TRP A 209 -6.19 3.12 -0.35
CA TRP A 209 -6.00 3.99 0.82
C TRP A 209 -5.57 5.41 0.43
N LEU A 210 -4.72 5.56 -0.59
CA LEU A 210 -4.30 6.86 -1.11
C LEU A 210 -5.45 7.73 -1.64
N CYS A 211 -6.53 7.14 -2.16
CA CYS A 211 -7.63 7.88 -2.79
C CYS A 211 -9.00 7.74 -2.12
N CYS A 212 -9.19 6.81 -1.19
CA CYS A 212 -10.48 6.51 -0.59
C CYS A 212 -10.62 7.04 0.84
N LYS A 213 -10.08 8.23 1.12
CA LYS A 213 -10.20 8.86 2.44
C LYS A 213 -11.66 9.01 2.85
N GLY A 214 -12.00 8.61 4.07
CA GLY A 214 -13.33 8.71 4.67
C GLY A 214 -14.37 7.74 4.12
N GLN A 215 -13.98 6.75 3.33
CA GLN A 215 -14.88 5.65 2.93
C GLN A 215 -15.15 4.70 4.12
N GLU A 216 -16.18 3.86 4.00
CA GLU A 216 -16.76 3.08 5.13
C GLU A 216 -15.73 2.32 5.99
N ASN A 217 -14.64 1.82 5.40
CA ASN A 217 -13.60 1.05 6.09
C ASN A 217 -12.25 1.79 6.23
N ASP A 218 -12.21 3.12 6.01
CA ASP A 218 -10.99 3.94 6.08
C ASP A 218 -10.66 4.44 7.51
N ASN A 219 -11.46 4.03 8.50
CA ASN A 219 -11.22 4.38 9.89
C ASN A 219 -10.12 3.50 10.49
N LEU A 220 -8.91 4.06 10.60
CA LEU A 220 -7.73 3.38 11.15
C LEU A 220 -7.88 2.97 12.63
N THR A 221 -8.91 3.44 13.34
CA THR A 221 -9.19 3.01 14.72
C THR A 221 -10.12 1.80 14.81
N ASP A 222 -10.79 1.44 13.70
CA ASP A 222 -11.67 0.28 13.67
C ASP A 222 -10.86 -1.01 13.56
N THR A 223 -11.32 -2.04 14.27
CA THR A 223 -10.70 -3.37 14.27
C THR A 223 -10.68 -4.01 12.89
N TYR A 224 -11.60 -3.66 12.01
CA TYR A 224 -11.75 -4.21 10.66
C TYR A 224 -11.63 -3.09 9.63
N ASN A 225 -10.48 -2.42 9.63
CA ASN A 225 -10.18 -1.38 8.65
C ASN A 225 -9.56 -1.97 7.37
N ALA A 226 -9.73 -1.29 6.24
CA ALA A 226 -9.26 -1.76 4.94
C ALA A 226 -7.72 -1.73 4.79
N TRP A 227 -7.01 -1.01 5.67
CA TRP A 227 -5.55 -1.02 5.66
C TRP A 227 -5.01 -2.33 6.22
N ASP A 228 -5.48 -2.74 7.40
CA ASP A 228 -5.05 -3.97 8.07
C ASP A 228 -5.59 -5.24 7.39
N TYR A 229 -6.78 -5.15 6.81
CA TYR A 229 -7.49 -6.28 6.19
C TYR A 229 -7.87 -5.93 4.75
N PRO A 230 -6.90 -5.91 3.82
CA PRO A 230 -7.11 -5.50 2.43
C PRO A 230 -8.07 -6.40 1.66
N GLU A 231 -8.35 -7.61 2.15
CA GLU A 231 -9.36 -8.53 1.62
C GLU A 231 -10.81 -8.10 1.95
N LEU A 232 -11.01 -7.19 2.92
CA LEU A 232 -12.35 -6.70 3.27
C LEU A 232 -12.88 -5.78 2.17
N GLY A 233 -13.76 -6.33 1.33
CA GLY A 233 -14.44 -5.58 0.26
C GLY A 233 -13.80 -5.71 -1.12
N THR A 234 -12.90 -6.69 -1.31
CA THR A 234 -12.38 -7.10 -2.61
C THR A 234 -13.25 -8.12 -3.32
#